data_AF-A0A351ZWA9-F1
#
_entry.id   AF-A0A351ZWA9-F1
#
_cell.length_a   1.000
_cell.length_b   1.000
_cell.length_c   1.000
_cell.angle_alpha   90.00
_cell.angle_beta   90.00
_cell.angle_gamma   90.00
#
_symmetry.space_group_name_H-M   'P 1'
#
loop_
_entity.id
_entity.type
_entity.pdbx_description
1 polymer ?
#
loop_
_entity_poly.entity_id
_entity_poly.type
_entity_poly.pdbx_seq_one_letter_code
_entity_poly.pdbx_strand_id
1 'polypeptide(L)' 'GTLESDSSGIGRFTRIVLHPRVEITDESRRVELEALHHKAHQHCFIANSLSTPVVIE' A
#
# COMPACT_ATOMS: atom_id res chain seq x y z
N GLY A 1 6.26 0.05 7.45
CA GLY A 1 5.10 0.64 8.16
C GLY A 1 5.47 0.98 9.59
N THR A 2 4.59 1.69 10.30
CA THR A 2 4.79 2.16 11.69
C THR A 2 3.66 1.64 12.58
N LEU A 3 4.01 1.18 13.78
CA LEU A 3 3.09 0.68 14.80
C LEU A 3 3.28 1.48 16.09
N GLU A 4 2.17 1.87 16.71
CA GLU A 4 2.12 2.49 18.03
C GLU A 4 1.36 1.57 18.98
N SER A 5 1.78 1.52 20.25
CA SER A 5 1.09 0.76 21.29
C SER A 5 0.72 1.65 22.46
N ASP A 6 -0.44 1.41 23.06
CA ASP A 6 -0.87 2.09 24.27
C ASP A 6 -0.31 1.43 25.56
N SER A 7 -0.59 2.04 26.70
CA SER A 7 -0.19 1.54 28.03
C SER A 7 -0.86 0.22 28.41
N SER A 8 -1.93 -0.17 27.72
CA SER A 8 -2.62 -1.45 27.90
C SER A 8 -2.02 -2.56 27.03
N GLY A 9 -1.01 -2.25 26.21
CA GLY A 9 -0.34 -3.18 25.32
C GLY A 9 -1.08 -3.41 23.99
N ILE A 10 -2.14 -2.65 23.71
CA ILE A 10 -2.88 -2.73 22.45
C ILE A 10 -2.16 -1.89 21.41
N GLY A 11 -1.77 -2.52 20.30
CA GLY A 11 -1.08 -1.88 19.19
C GLY A 11 -2.02 -1.51 18.04
N ARG A 12 -1.73 -0.41 17.35
CA ARG A 12 -2.36 -0.03 16.08
C ARG A 12 -1.31 0.43 15.06
N PHE A 13 -1.55 0.14 13.79
CA PHE A 13 -0.75 0.69 12.70
C PHE A 13 -1.08 2.17 12.48
N THR A 14 -0.07 3.03 12.45
CA THR A 14 -0.22 4.46 12.13
C THR A 14 0.25 4.81 10.72
N ARG A 15 0.97 3.90 10.06
CA ARG A 15 1.29 3.99 8.63
C ARG A 15 1.60 2.63 8.05
N ILE A 16 1.11 2.35 6.85
CA ILE A 16 1.47 1.15 6.08
C ILE A 16 2.13 1.59 4.77
N VAL A 17 3.21 0.93 4.39
CA VAL A 17 3.95 1.19 3.15
C VAL A 17 4.04 -0.11 2.38
N LEU A 18 3.62 -0.08 1.13
CA LEU A 18 3.65 -1.20 0.21
C LEU A 18 4.78 -0.98 -0.80
N HIS A 19 5.61 -2.00 -0.99
CA HIS A 19 6.71 -2.00 -1.97
C HIS A 19 6.46 -3.07 -3.02
N PRO A 20 5.51 -2.87 -3.95
CA PRO A 20 5.17 -3.87 -4.95
C PRO A 20 6.36 -4.12 -5.87
N ARG A 21 6.76 -5.38 -6.02
CA ARG A 21 7.75 -5.82 -6.99
C ARG A 21 7.05 -6.65 -8.05
N VAL A 22 7.18 -6.24 -9.29
CA VAL A 22 6.49 -6.88 -10.41
C VAL A 22 7.47 -7.09 -11.54
N GLU A 23 7.40 -8.27 -12.15
CA GLU A 23 8.11 -8.62 -13.36
C GLU A 23 7.09 -8.63 -14.50
N ILE A 24 7.41 -7.94 -15.60
CA ILE A 24 6.57 -7.90 -16.80
C ILE A 24 7.39 -8.38 -17.99
N THR A 25 6.74 -9.08 -18.91
CA THR A 25 7.40 -9.59 -20.12
C THR A 25 7.66 -8.49 -21.15
N ASP A 26 6.86 -7.43 -21.13
CA ASP A 26 6.99 -6.28 -22.03
C ASP A 26 7.38 -5.01 -21.25
N GLU A 27 8.68 -4.75 -21.20
CA GLU A 27 9.27 -3.61 -20.50
C GLU A 27 8.82 -2.24 -21.06
N SER A 28 8.32 -2.18 -22.30
CA SER A 28 7.82 -0.92 -22.87
C SER A 28 6.59 -0.38 -22.14
N ARG A 29 5.88 -1.25 -21.41
CA ARG A 29 4.66 -0.93 -20.66
C ARG A 29 4.92 -0.49 -19.22
N ARG A 30 6.18 -0.24 -18.85
CA ARG A 30 6.55 0.20 -17.48
C ARG A 30 5.75 1.40 -16.98
N VAL A 31 5.50 2.40 -17.83
CA VAL A 31 4.70 3.59 -17.46
C VAL A 31 3.24 3.22 -17.17
N GLU A 32 2.68 2.30 -17.97
CA GLU A 32 1.32 1.81 -17.75
C GLU A 32 1.21 1.00 -16.46
N LEU A 33 2.22 0.18 -16.15
CA LEU A 33 2.29 -0.58 -14.90
C LEU A 33 2.23 0.34 -13.67
N GLU A 34 2.95 1.46 -13.69
CA GLU A 34 2.93 2.45 -12.59
C GLU A 34 1.53 3.05 -12.38
N ALA A 35 0.85 3.41 -13.48
CA ALA A 35 -0.52 3.90 -13.43
C ALA A 35 -1.52 2.83 -12.93
N LEU A 36 -1.31 1.57 -13.33
CA LEU A 36 -2.13 0.44 -12.88
C LEU A 36 -1.98 0.19 -11.38
N HIS A 37 -0.78 0.29 -10.82
CA HIS A 37 -0.58 0.16 -9.37
C HIS A 37 -1.35 1.23 -8.59
N HIS A 38 -1.29 2.49 -9.02
CA HIS A 38 -2.05 3.57 -8.41
C HIS A 38 -3.56 3.31 -8.49
N LYS A 39 -4.05 2.89 -9.64
CA LYS A 39 -5.47 2.58 -9.83
C LYS A 39 -5.91 1.39 -8.96
N ALA A 40 -5.11 0.33 -8.89
CA ALA A 40 -5.40 -0.83 -8.04
C ALA A 40 -5.49 -0.43 -6.57
N HIS A 41 -4.62 0.46 -6.11
CA HIS A 41 -4.66 0.99 -4.75
C HIS A 41 -5.95 1.76 -4.44
N GLN A 42 -6.36 2.65 -5.34
CA GLN A 42 -7.61 3.42 -5.21
C GLN A 42 -8.85 2.52 -5.05
N HIS A 43 -8.84 1.35 -5.69
CA HIS A 43 -9.93 0.38 -5.62
C HIS A 43 -9.73 -0.72 -4.55
N CYS A 44 -8.67 -0.65 -3.74
CA CYS A 44 -8.37 -1.70 -2.77
C CYS A 44 -9.32 -1.63 -1.57
N PHE A 45 -10.20 -2.64 -1.43
CA PHE A 45 -11.13 -2.70 -0.30
C PHE A 45 -10.44 -2.72 1.07
N ILE A 46 -9.26 -3.34 1.18
CA ILE A 46 -8.50 -3.36 2.43
C ILE A 46 -8.01 -1.95 2.76
N ALA A 47 -7.29 -1.30 1.84
CA ALA A 47 -6.79 0.05 2.07
C ALA A 47 -7.91 1.04 2.38
N ASN A 48 -9.05 0.93 1.69
CA ASN A 48 -10.22 1.79 1.88
C ASN A 48 -11.00 1.50 3.18
N SER A 49 -10.74 0.39 3.86
CA SER A 49 -11.42 0.02 5.12
C SER A 49 -10.58 0.33 6.37
N LEU A 50 -9.33 0.75 6.19
CA LEU A 50 -8.42 1.05 7.29
C LEU A 50 -8.48 2.54 7.65
N SER A 51 -8.41 2.86 8.93
CA SER A 51 -8.32 4.24 9.43
C SER A 51 -6.91 4.84 9.35
N THR A 52 -5.96 4.10 8.78
CA THR A 52 -4.54 4.44 8.73
C THR A 52 -4.09 4.61 7.28
N PRO A 53 -3.20 5.58 6.97
CA PRO A 53 -2.73 5.77 5.61
C PRO A 53 -1.94 4.55 5.13
N VAL A 54 -2.32 4.07 3.96
CA VAL A 54 -1.60 3.06 3.20
C VAL A 54 -1.00 3.75 1.98
N VAL A 55 0.31 3.70 1.79
CA VAL A 55 0.99 4.30 0.64
C VAL A 55 1.75 3.27 -0.17
N ILE A 56 1.97 3.55 -1.45
CA ILE A 56 2.81 2.76 -2.34
C ILE A 56 4.13 3.49 -2.56
N GLU A 57 5.24 2.77 -2.45
CA GLU A 57 6.62 3.25 -2.70
C GLU A 57 7.35 2.31 -3.66
#